data_AF-A0A6L9QW66-F1
#
_entry.id   AF-A0A6L9QW66-F1
#
_cell.length_a   1.000
_cell.length_b   1.000
_cell.length_c   1.000
_cell.angle_alpha   90.00
_cell.angle_beta   90.00
_cell.angle_gamma   90.00
#
_symmetry.space_group_name_H-M   'P 1'
#
loop_
_entity.id
_entity.type
_entity.pdbx_description
1 polymer ?
#
loop_
_entity_poly.entity_id
_entity_poly.type
_entity_poly.pdbx_seq_one_letter_code
_entity_poly.pdbx_strand_id
1 'polypeptide(L)' 'MKMVVQRWSKMCGDRGMSTAEYAVGTIAAAAFAGLLFKILTSSQVKSLLLQIIEKALKIAS' A
#
# COMPACT_ATOMS: atom_id res chain seq x y z
N MET A 1 44.85 5.08 11.04
CA MET A 1 44.23 4.15 10.06
C MET A 1 42.73 3.88 10.25
N LYS A 2 42.01 4.44 11.25
CA LYS A 2 40.55 4.21 11.41
C LYS A 2 39.65 5.07 10.50
N MET A 3 40.14 6.23 10.05
CA MET A 3 39.37 7.15 9.19
C MET A 3 39.02 6.59 7.81
N VAL A 4 39.91 5.77 7.22
CA VAL A 4 39.66 5.20 5.88
C VAL A 4 38.54 4.15 5.95
N VAL A 5 38.55 3.26 6.94
CA VAL A 5 37.51 2.21 7.08
C VAL A 5 36.12 2.80 7.37
N GLN A 6 36.02 3.87 8.17
CA GLN A 6 34.73 4.51 8.48
C GLN A 6 34.07 5.17 7.26
N ARG A 7 34.85 5.71 6.33
CA ARG A 7 34.34 6.45 5.17
C ARG A 7 33.68 5.55 4.14
N TRP A 8 34.16 4.32 4.00
CA TRP A 8 33.62 3.34 3.05
C TRP A 8 32.30 2.74 3.53
N SER A 9 32.14 2.55 4.84
CA SER A 9 30.88 2.04 5.43
C SER A 9 29.73 3.04 5.26
N LYS A 10 30.02 4.35 5.39
CA LYS A 10 29.02 5.42 5.21
C LYS A 10 28.54 5.54 3.75
N MET A 11 29.46 5.50 2.78
CA MET A 11 29.13 5.62 1.35
C MET A 11 28.40 4.39 0.77
N CYS A 12 28.61 3.20 1.33
CA CYS A 12 27.90 1.99 0.91
C CYS A 12 26.49 1.92 1.55
N GLY A 13 26.36 2.40 2.79
CA GLY A 13 25.08 2.52 3.50
C GLY A 13 24.08 3.44 2.79
N ASP A 14 24.52 4.64 2.37
CA ASP A 14 23.61 5.62 1.74
C ASP A 14 23.04 5.15 0.40
N ARG A 15 23.79 4.40 -0.41
CA ARG A 15 23.30 3.87 -1.71
C ARG A 15 22.30 2.73 -1.55
N GLY A 16 22.49 1.86 -0.56
CA GLY A 16 21.57 0.75 -0.27
C GLY A 16 20.30 1.20 0.45
N MET A 17 20.41 2.24 1.28
CA MET A 17 19.31 2.77 2.09
C MET A 17 18.17 3.29 1.22
N SER A 18 18.44 4.13 0.21
CA SER A 18 17.39 4.65 -0.67
C SER A 18 16.68 3.54 -1.47
N THR A 19 17.42 2.53 -1.98
CA THR A 19 16.80 1.40 -2.71
C THR A 19 15.89 0.57 -1.79
N ALA A 20 16.31 0.35 -0.54
CA ALA A 20 15.52 -0.36 0.45
C ALA A 20 14.25 0.40 0.84
N GLU A 21 14.32 1.72 1.00
CA GLU A 21 13.17 2.58 1.29
C GLU A 21 12.09 2.49 0.21
N TYR A 22 12.49 2.59 -1.07
CA TYR A 22 11.54 2.45 -2.18
C TYR A 22 10.91 1.05 -2.25
N ALA A 23 11.70 0.00 -2.01
CA ALA A 23 11.20 -1.37 -1.98
C ALA A 23 10.18 -1.57 -0.84
N VAL A 24 10.50 -1.12 0.37
CA VAL A 24 9.61 -1.21 1.54
C VAL A 24 8.35 -0.36 1.34
N GLY A 25 8.49 0.85 0.78
CA GLY A 25 7.35 1.72 0.46
C GLY A 25 6.37 1.07 -0.53
N THR A 26 6.91 0.39 -1.55
CA THR A 26 6.09 -0.35 -2.54
C THR A 26 5.39 -1.54 -1.89
N ILE A 27 6.08 -2.31 -1.05
CA ILE A 27 5.50 -3.45 -0.33
C ILE A 27 4.40 -2.98 0.62
N ALA A 28 4.63 -1.89 1.36
CA ALA A 28 3.64 -1.30 2.25
C ALA A 28 2.38 -0.85 1.49
N ALA A 29 2.55 -0.18 0.35
CA ALA A 29 1.43 0.22 -0.51
C ALA A 29 0.66 -0.99 -1.06
N ALA A 30 1.36 -2.03 -1.53
CA ALA A 30 0.74 -3.26 -2.03
C ALA A 30 -0.05 -4.01 -0.94
N ALA A 31 0.50 -4.10 0.27
CA ALA A 31 -0.18 -4.72 1.41
C ALA A 31 -1.45 -3.95 1.78
N PHE A 32 -1.40 -2.62 1.80
CA PHE A 32 -2.55 -1.76 2.06
C PHE A 32 -3.63 -1.91 0.97
N ALA A 33 -3.23 -1.95 -0.31
CA ALA A 33 -4.14 -2.23 -1.42
C ALA A 33 -4.82 -3.60 -1.29
N GLY A 34 -4.09 -4.63 -0.85
CA GLY A 34 -4.65 -5.94 -0.56
C GLY A 34 -5.70 -5.91 0.56
N LEU A 35 -5.46 -5.15 1.62
CA LEU A 35 -6.44 -4.94 2.69
C LEU A 35 -7.70 -4.23 2.18
N LEU A 36 -7.54 -3.14 1.42
CA LEU A 36 -8.67 -2.43 0.82
C LEU A 36 -9.47 -3.33 -0.12
N PHE A 37 -8.80 -4.13 -0.96
CA PHE A 37 -9.47 -5.08 -1.84
C PHE A 37 -10.32 -6.08 -1.06
N LYS A 38 -9.80 -6.61 0.05
CA LYS A 38 -10.56 -7.52 0.92
C LYS A 38 -11.79 -6.85 1.54
N ILE A 39 -11.67 -5.59 1.96
CA ILE A 39 -12.78 -4.81 2.51
C ILE A 39 -13.85 -4.60 1.42
N LEU A 40 -13.45 -4.13 0.23
CA LEU A 40 -14.36 -3.85 -0.87
C LEU A 40 -15.07 -5.09 -1.41
N THR A 41 -14.41 -6.26 -1.35
CA THR A 41 -14.98 -7.53 -1.81
C THR A 41 -15.82 -8.26 -0.76
N SER A 42 -15.88 -7.73 0.47
CA SER A 42 -16.67 -8.29 1.56
C SER A 42 -18.17 -8.30 1.26
N SER A 43 -18.90 -9.25 1.85
CA SER A 43 -20.35 -9.37 1.71
C SER A 43 -21.09 -8.13 2.21
N GLN A 44 -20.60 -7.51 3.27
CA GLN A 44 -21.15 -6.29 3.86
C GLN A 44 -21.12 -5.12 2.87
N VAL A 45 -19.96 -4.83 2.27
CA VAL A 45 -19.83 -3.73 1.30
C VAL A 45 -20.66 -4.00 0.04
N LYS A 46 -20.64 -5.24 -0.46
CA LYS A 46 -21.49 -5.64 -1.60
C LYS A 46 -22.97 -5.43 -1.32
N SER A 47 -23.46 -5.83 -0.14
CA SER A 47 -24.86 -5.65 0.25
C SER A 47 -25.25 -4.17 0.33
N LEU A 48 -24.39 -3.32 0.91
CA LEU A 48 -24.62 -1.88 0.95
C LEU A 48 -24.72 -1.26 -0.45
N LEU A 49 -23.81 -1.62 -1.36
CA LEU A 49 -23.84 -1.16 -2.74
C LEU A 49 -25.11 -1.62 -3.47
N LEU A 50 -25.51 -2.88 -3.29
CA LEU A 50 -26.77 -3.41 -3.86
C LEU A 50 -27.98 -2.62 -3.37
N GLN A 51 -28.06 -2.33 -2.07
CA GLN A 51 -29.17 -1.53 -1.52
C GLN A 51 -29.22 -0.11 -2.11
N ILE A 52 -28.07 0.52 -2.35
CA ILE A 52 -27.99 1.83 -2.99
C ILE A 52 -28.52 1.75 -4.43
N ILE A 53 -28.09 0.73 -5.19
CA ILE A 53 -28.53 0.52 -6.58
C ILE A 53 -30.04 0.24 -6.63
N GLU A 54 -30.56 -0.63 -5.76
CA GLU A 54 -32.00 -0.93 -5.68
C GLU A 54 -32.83 0.32 -5.35
N LYS A 55 -32.36 1.15 -4.41
CA LYS A 55 -33.01 2.43 -4.10
C LYS A 55 -33.00 3.37 -5.30
N ALA A 56 -31.88 3.48 -6.01
CA ALA A 56 -31.78 4.33 -7.19
C ALA A 56 -32.73 3.85 -8.31
N LEU A 57 -32.82 2.54 -8.53
CA LEU A 57 -33.69 1.98 -9.56
C LEU A 57 -35.17 2.17 -9.23
N LYS A 58 -35.58 2.05 -7.96
CA LYS A 58 -36.96 2.32 -7.51
C LYS A 58 -37.39 3.77 -7.66
N ILE A 59 -36.46 4.73 -7.65
CA ILE A 59 -36.77 6.15 -7.87
C ILE A 59 -36.94 6.46 -9.36
N ALA A 60 -36.24 5.71 -10.22
CA ALA A 60 -36.23 5.93 -11.67
C ALA A 60 -37.40 5.25 -12.42
N SER A 61 -38.07 4.28 -11.78
CA SER A 61 -39.28 3.61 -12.26
C SER A 61 -40.55 4.30 -11.76
#